data_AF-A0A7X7KU16-F1
#
_entry.id   AF-A0A7X7KU16-F1
#
_cell.length_a   1.000
_cell.length_b   1.000
_cell.length_c   1.000
_cell.angle_alpha   90.00
_cell.angle_beta   90.00
_cell.angle_gamma   90.00
#
_symmetry.space_group_name_H-M   'P 1'
#
loop_
_entity.id
_entity.type
_entity.pdbx_description
1 polymer ?
#
loop_
_entity_poly.entity_id
_entity_poly.type
_entity_poly.pdbx_seq_one_letter_code
_entity_poly.pdbx_strand_id
1 'polypeptide(L)'
;MRWQRQPSTMLPQANYLDETRCVPYMLTELSLRADESLYGFGERFTAFAKNGQTVQTWNEDGGTASDFVYKAVPFYLSNKGYGVLVNHTGNVSFEVASEKVGFVGFSVPGEALQYTFFYGPDLLDVLRSYTAMTGRPALPPAWSFGLWLSTSFTTNYDEATTSSFIQGMADRDIPLSVFHFDCFWMREFRWCDFQWDERVFPDTQAMLQRYKDRGLKICVWINPYVAQNTALFEEGRREGYLLERADGKGVWQTDNWQAGMGVVDFTKPAACAWYQQQLKGLLDLGVDCFKTDFGERIPVNVRYHDGSDPVAM
;
A
#
# COMPACT_ATOMS: atom_id res chain seq x y z
N MET A 1 -1.14 -35.92 -27.48
CA MET A 1 -1.73 -36.98 -28.34
C MET A 1 -2.52 -37.94 -27.48
N ARG A 2 -3.83 -38.11 -27.70
CA ARG A 2 -4.63 -39.11 -26.99
C ARG A 2 -4.37 -40.49 -27.61
N TRP A 3 -4.05 -41.48 -26.76
CA TRP A 3 -3.65 -42.84 -27.14
C TRP A 3 -4.70 -43.59 -27.99
N GLN A 4 -5.99 -43.22 -27.90
CA GLN A 4 -7.08 -44.02 -28.46
C GLN A 4 -7.58 -43.57 -29.86
N ARG A 5 -6.96 -42.57 -30.50
CA ARG A 5 -7.30 -42.08 -31.86
C ARG A 5 -8.79 -41.78 -32.13
N GLN A 6 -9.65 -41.68 -31.11
CA GLN A 6 -11.04 -41.27 -31.30
C GLN A 6 -11.11 -39.76 -31.55
N PRO A 7 -11.91 -39.30 -32.53
CA PRO A 7 -12.23 -37.89 -32.70
C PRO A 7 -12.82 -37.31 -31.42
N SER A 8 -12.43 -36.09 -31.04
CA SER A 8 -13.07 -35.38 -29.93
C SER A 8 -14.56 -35.23 -30.23
N THR A 9 -15.42 -35.83 -29.40
CA THR A 9 -16.88 -35.69 -29.51
C THR A 9 -17.42 -34.46 -28.77
N MET A 10 -16.55 -33.63 -28.20
CA MET A 10 -16.90 -32.29 -27.72
C MET A 10 -17.13 -31.41 -28.94
N LEU A 11 -18.35 -31.43 -29.49
CA LEU A 11 -18.79 -30.38 -30.40
C LEU A 11 -18.66 -29.02 -29.69
N PRO A 12 -18.26 -27.94 -30.39
CA PRO A 12 -18.27 -26.59 -29.84
C PRO A 12 -19.62 -26.33 -29.13
N GLN A 13 -19.59 -26.11 -27.82
CA GLN A 13 -20.79 -25.66 -27.10
C GLN A 13 -21.20 -24.27 -27.61
N ALA A 14 -22.44 -23.86 -27.36
CA ALA A 14 -22.81 -22.45 -27.55
C ALA A 14 -21.79 -21.59 -26.79
N ASN A 15 -21.11 -20.68 -27.51
CA ASN A 15 -20.04 -19.78 -27.02
C ASN A 15 -18.61 -20.36 -26.95
N TYR A 16 -18.31 -21.49 -27.60
CA TYR A 16 -16.95 -22.08 -27.64
C TYR A 16 -15.85 -21.17 -28.24
N LEU A 17 -16.24 -20.09 -28.94
CA LEU A 17 -15.37 -19.02 -29.46
C LEU A 17 -15.98 -17.64 -29.20
N ASP A 18 -16.75 -17.49 -28.12
CA ASP A 18 -17.27 -16.18 -27.73
C ASP A 18 -16.13 -15.34 -27.13
N GLU A 19 -15.37 -14.70 -28.01
CA GLU A 19 -14.28 -13.77 -27.68
C GLU A 19 -14.77 -12.56 -26.87
N THR A 20 -16.09 -12.33 -26.78
CA THR A 20 -16.66 -11.22 -25.99
C THR A 20 -16.70 -11.49 -24.48
N ARG A 21 -16.38 -12.72 -24.04
CA ARG A 21 -16.37 -13.11 -22.61
C ARG A 21 -15.00 -13.39 -22.01
N CYS A 22 -13.95 -13.47 -22.82
CA CYS A 22 -12.60 -13.74 -22.34
C CYS A 22 -11.81 -12.44 -22.28
N VAL A 23 -11.35 -12.08 -21.09
CA VAL A 23 -10.31 -11.06 -20.95
C VAL A 23 -9.04 -11.66 -21.56
N PRO A 24 -8.44 -11.06 -22.61
CA PRO A 24 -7.20 -11.57 -23.17
C PRO A 24 -6.07 -11.45 -22.15
N TYR A 25 -5.15 -12.39 -22.16
CA TYR A 25 -3.94 -12.36 -21.33
C TYR A 25 -2.72 -12.54 -22.21
N MET A 26 -1.69 -11.78 -21.90
CA MET A 26 -0.34 -12.03 -22.39
C MET A 26 0.44 -12.79 -21.33
N LEU A 27 1.23 -13.78 -21.76
CA LEU A 27 2.03 -14.63 -20.91
C LEU A 27 3.43 -14.78 -21.48
N THR A 28 4.43 -14.80 -20.60
CA THR A 28 5.79 -15.18 -20.94
C THR A 28 6.38 -16.07 -19.86
N GLU A 29 7.38 -16.87 -20.23
CA GLU A 29 8.06 -17.80 -19.33
C GLU A 29 9.57 -17.66 -19.52
N LEU A 30 10.28 -17.47 -18.42
CA LEU A 30 11.74 -17.40 -18.40
C LEU A 30 12.28 -18.66 -17.74
N SER A 31 13.27 -19.30 -18.38
CA SER A 31 13.85 -20.55 -17.89
C SER A 31 14.71 -20.31 -16.64
N LEU A 32 14.62 -21.23 -15.70
CA LEU A 32 15.42 -21.27 -14.49
C LEU A 32 16.52 -22.31 -14.65
N ARG A 33 17.73 -21.97 -14.18
CA ARG A 33 18.86 -22.90 -14.08
C ARG A 33 18.68 -23.82 -12.87
N ALA A 34 19.48 -24.88 -12.82
CA ALA A 34 19.37 -25.93 -11.81
C ALA A 34 19.26 -25.41 -10.38
N ASP A 35 20.26 -24.81 -9.80
CA ASP A 35 20.31 -24.32 -8.41
C ASP A 35 19.84 -22.85 -8.28
N GLU A 36 18.85 -22.44 -9.08
CA GLU A 36 18.38 -21.07 -9.14
C GLU A 36 17.23 -20.80 -8.17
N SER A 37 17.37 -19.72 -7.39
CA SER A 37 16.36 -19.29 -6.44
C SER A 37 15.94 -17.85 -6.69
N LEU A 38 14.63 -17.62 -6.65
CA LEU A 38 14.04 -16.30 -6.85
C LEU A 38 13.58 -15.67 -5.52
N TYR A 39 13.73 -14.36 -5.41
CA TYR A 39 13.42 -13.53 -4.23
C TYR A 39 12.71 -12.24 -4.64
N GLY A 40 12.12 -11.53 -3.67
CA GLY A 40 11.47 -10.23 -3.90
C GLY A 40 9.95 -10.35 -3.99
N PHE A 41 9.37 -9.79 -5.06
CA PHE A 41 7.93 -9.65 -5.30
C PHE A 41 7.20 -8.73 -4.30
N GLY A 42 7.95 -7.80 -3.70
CA GLY A 42 7.47 -6.91 -2.64
C GLY A 42 7.71 -7.43 -1.22
N GLU A 43 7.01 -6.85 -0.25
CA GLU A 43 7.01 -7.31 1.14
C GLU A 43 6.13 -8.56 1.27
N ARG A 44 6.71 -9.73 1.57
CA ARG A 44 5.99 -11.02 1.58
C ARG A 44 6.28 -11.78 2.87
N PHE A 45 5.27 -12.46 3.40
CA PHE A 45 5.36 -13.22 4.66
C PHE A 45 5.42 -14.74 4.47
N THR A 46 5.34 -15.21 3.24
CA THR A 46 5.61 -16.61 2.87
C THR A 46 7.12 -16.91 2.90
N ALA A 47 7.50 -18.18 2.65
CA ALA A 47 8.90 -18.59 2.58
C ALA A 47 9.74 -17.63 1.72
N PHE A 48 10.97 -17.32 2.17
CA PHE A 48 11.80 -16.26 1.59
C PHE A 48 12.12 -16.51 0.12
N ALA A 49 12.59 -17.71 -0.23
CA ALA A 49 12.72 -18.14 -1.62
C ALA A 49 11.34 -18.47 -2.20
N LYS A 50 11.05 -17.97 -3.40
CA LYS A 50 9.72 -18.03 -4.01
C LYS A 50 9.48 -19.22 -4.93
N ASN A 51 10.50 -20.03 -5.20
CA ASN A 51 10.35 -21.27 -5.96
C ASN A 51 9.27 -22.17 -5.33
N GLY A 52 8.34 -22.64 -6.16
CA GLY A 52 7.16 -23.41 -5.78
C GLY A 52 5.93 -22.58 -5.39
N GLN A 53 5.97 -21.25 -5.50
CA GLN A 53 4.86 -20.37 -5.11
C GLN A 53 4.22 -19.69 -6.31
N THR A 54 2.89 -19.57 -6.29
CA THR A 54 2.15 -18.60 -7.08
C THR A 54 2.17 -17.26 -6.36
N VAL A 55 2.39 -16.16 -7.07
CA VAL A 55 2.49 -14.81 -6.48
C VAL A 55 1.63 -13.83 -7.26
N GLN A 56 0.70 -13.16 -6.58
CA GLN A 56 -0.12 -12.08 -7.14
C GLN A 56 0.42 -10.73 -6.69
N THR A 57 0.59 -9.78 -7.60
CA THR A 57 1.01 -8.42 -7.26
C THR A 57 -0.17 -7.48 -7.11
N TRP A 58 -0.94 -7.76 -6.08
CA TRP A 58 -2.11 -6.98 -5.67
C TRP A 58 -1.95 -6.59 -4.20
N ASN A 59 -2.12 -5.32 -3.89
CA ASN A 59 -2.09 -4.86 -2.50
C ASN A 59 -3.38 -5.28 -1.79
N GLU A 60 -3.27 -5.78 -0.57
CA GLU A 60 -4.40 -6.16 0.26
C GLU A 60 -4.02 -6.06 1.75
N ASP A 61 -5.00 -5.70 2.58
CA ASP A 61 -4.86 -5.71 4.03
C ASP A 61 -5.20 -7.11 4.57
N GLY A 62 -4.19 -7.98 4.64
CA GLY A 62 -4.32 -9.38 5.05
C GLY A 62 -3.49 -9.78 6.27
N GLY A 63 -2.92 -8.82 6.99
CA GLY A 63 -1.98 -9.07 8.09
C GLY A 63 -0.64 -9.60 7.61
N THR A 64 0.19 -10.01 8.57
CA THR A 64 1.56 -10.52 8.32
C THR A 64 1.67 -12.04 8.41
N ALA A 65 0.53 -12.73 8.39
CA ALA A 65 0.42 -14.18 8.56
C ALA A 65 -0.36 -14.87 7.42
N SER A 66 -0.44 -14.22 6.26
CA SER A 66 -1.09 -14.71 5.05
C SER A 66 -0.21 -14.51 3.81
N ASP A 67 -0.71 -14.88 2.65
CA ASP A 67 -0.11 -14.65 1.33
C ASP A 67 -0.45 -13.26 0.73
N PHE A 68 -1.44 -12.58 1.29
CA PHE A 68 -1.72 -11.17 1.02
C PHE A 68 -0.58 -10.26 1.47
N VAL A 69 -0.46 -9.10 0.81
CA VAL A 69 0.64 -8.17 1.05
C VAL A 69 0.19 -6.74 0.96
N TYR A 70 0.75 -5.90 1.82
CA TYR A 70 0.55 -4.46 1.78
C TYR A 70 1.34 -3.77 0.65
N LYS A 71 2.49 -4.36 0.27
CA LYS A 71 3.48 -3.73 -0.61
C LYS A 71 3.90 -4.69 -1.71
N ALA A 72 2.99 -4.98 -2.64
CA ALA A 72 3.27 -5.78 -3.80
C ALA A 72 4.18 -5.03 -4.78
N VAL A 73 5.17 -5.73 -5.34
CA VAL A 73 6.02 -5.18 -6.40
C VAL A 73 6.24 -6.26 -7.45
N PRO A 74 5.95 -6.03 -8.75
CA PRO A 74 6.18 -7.01 -9.82
C PRO A 74 7.66 -7.11 -10.23
N PHE A 75 8.55 -7.16 -9.24
CA PHE A 75 9.99 -7.27 -9.40
C PHE A 75 10.55 -8.44 -8.60
N TYR A 76 11.38 -9.27 -9.23
CA TYR A 76 12.10 -10.34 -8.56
C TYR A 76 13.60 -10.30 -8.83
N LEU A 77 14.36 -10.92 -7.94
CA LEU A 77 15.80 -11.13 -8.00
C LEU A 77 16.11 -12.62 -8.12
N SER A 78 17.14 -12.97 -8.89
CA SER A 78 17.68 -14.31 -8.98
C SER A 78 19.07 -14.37 -8.35
N ASN A 79 19.37 -15.44 -7.60
CA ASN A 79 20.74 -15.72 -7.12
C ASN A 79 21.77 -15.92 -8.26
N LYS A 80 21.35 -15.86 -9.53
CA LYS A 80 22.23 -15.89 -10.71
C LYS A 80 22.64 -14.51 -11.24
N GLY A 81 22.44 -13.43 -10.46
CA GLY A 81 22.95 -12.10 -10.78
C GLY A 81 22.05 -11.32 -11.76
N TYR A 82 20.74 -11.50 -11.65
CA TYR A 82 19.81 -10.68 -12.41
C TYR A 82 18.51 -10.43 -11.66
N GLY A 83 17.73 -9.48 -12.16
CA GLY A 83 16.36 -9.25 -11.73
C GLY A 83 15.46 -8.89 -12.90
N VAL A 84 14.16 -9.05 -12.73
CA VAL A 84 13.16 -8.73 -13.75
C VAL A 84 12.04 -7.93 -13.12
N LEU A 85 11.73 -6.77 -13.69
CA LEU A 85 10.53 -5.98 -13.40
C LEU A 85 9.52 -6.21 -14.53
N VAL A 86 8.33 -6.70 -14.22
CA VAL A 86 7.21 -6.71 -15.16
C VAL A 86 6.57 -5.33 -15.12
N ASN A 87 6.58 -4.60 -16.24
CA ASN A 87 6.14 -3.22 -16.31
C ASN A 87 4.61 -3.17 -16.52
N HIS A 88 3.88 -3.45 -15.46
CA HIS A 88 2.43 -3.47 -15.44
C HIS A 88 1.94 -2.98 -14.07
N THR A 89 0.96 -2.07 -14.05
CA THR A 89 0.47 -1.44 -12.81
C THR A 89 -0.69 -2.20 -12.17
N GLY A 90 -1.52 -2.88 -12.96
CA GLY A 90 -2.52 -3.83 -12.44
C GLY A 90 -1.89 -5.16 -11.99
N ASN A 91 -2.74 -6.09 -11.55
CA ASN A 91 -2.27 -7.38 -11.02
C ASN A 91 -1.45 -8.18 -12.04
N VAL A 92 -0.23 -8.58 -11.65
CA VAL A 92 0.61 -9.54 -12.36
C VAL A 92 0.56 -10.87 -11.61
N SER A 93 0.17 -11.93 -12.32
CA SER A 93 0.14 -13.28 -11.79
C SER A 93 1.45 -14.00 -12.14
N PHE A 94 2.23 -14.37 -11.15
CA PHE A 94 3.47 -15.13 -11.31
C PHE A 94 3.29 -16.59 -10.90
N GLU A 95 3.80 -17.49 -11.72
CA GLU A 95 4.01 -18.89 -11.37
C GLU A 95 5.51 -19.14 -11.23
N VAL A 96 6.01 -19.09 -9.99
CA VAL A 96 7.45 -19.18 -9.72
C VAL A 96 7.83 -20.64 -9.49
N ALA A 97 8.18 -21.36 -10.56
CA ALA A 97 8.43 -22.80 -10.52
C ALA A 97 7.27 -23.64 -9.93
N SER A 98 6.06 -23.09 -9.91
CA SER A 98 4.83 -23.68 -9.36
C SER A 98 4.02 -24.43 -10.41
N GLU A 99 3.89 -23.88 -11.63
CA GLU A 99 3.29 -24.60 -12.76
C GLU A 99 4.32 -25.48 -13.49
N LYS A 100 5.45 -24.87 -13.90
CA LYS A 100 6.56 -25.55 -14.56
C LYS A 100 7.83 -25.34 -13.75
N VAL A 101 8.33 -26.39 -13.12
CA VAL A 101 9.44 -26.32 -12.15
C VAL A 101 10.75 -25.74 -12.69
N GLY A 102 10.94 -25.74 -14.01
CA GLY A 102 12.11 -25.15 -14.69
C GLY A 102 11.89 -23.73 -15.20
N PHE A 103 10.81 -23.05 -14.83
CA PHE A 103 10.45 -21.74 -15.35
C PHE A 103 9.87 -20.82 -14.26
N VAL A 104 10.02 -19.52 -14.49
CA VAL A 104 9.16 -18.50 -13.89
C VAL A 104 8.24 -17.96 -14.97
N GLY A 105 6.96 -18.26 -14.84
CA GLY A 105 5.90 -17.75 -15.71
C GLY A 105 5.30 -16.48 -15.12
N PHE A 106 4.88 -15.55 -15.97
CA PHE A 106 4.03 -14.44 -15.54
C PHE A 106 3.08 -13.99 -16.62
N SER A 107 1.89 -13.60 -16.19
CA SER A 107 0.81 -13.15 -17.07
C SER A 107 0.17 -11.86 -16.57
N VAL A 108 -0.31 -11.09 -17.55
CA VAL A 108 -1.04 -9.84 -17.34
C VAL A 108 -2.24 -9.80 -18.27
N PRO A 109 -3.37 -9.18 -17.87
CA PRO A 109 -4.47 -8.93 -18.77
C PRO A 109 -4.06 -7.94 -19.88
N GLY A 110 -4.66 -8.08 -21.05
CA GLY A 110 -4.44 -7.19 -22.20
C GLY A 110 -3.73 -7.87 -23.37
N GLU A 111 -3.22 -7.04 -24.28
CA GLU A 111 -2.69 -7.45 -25.59
C GLU A 111 -1.16 -7.28 -25.71
N ALA A 112 -0.52 -6.72 -24.69
CA ALA A 112 0.92 -6.52 -24.64
C ALA A 112 1.48 -6.87 -23.25
N LEU A 113 2.72 -7.36 -23.23
CA LEU A 113 3.47 -7.63 -22.02
C LEU A 113 4.87 -7.04 -22.19
N GLN A 114 5.26 -6.19 -21.25
CA GLN A 114 6.58 -5.57 -21.19
C GLN A 114 7.25 -5.93 -19.87
N TYR A 115 8.53 -6.30 -19.93
CA TYR A 115 9.36 -6.47 -18.74
C TYR A 115 10.76 -5.91 -19.00
N THR A 116 11.43 -5.52 -17.92
CA THR A 116 12.81 -5.00 -17.93
C THR A 116 13.71 -5.98 -17.21
N PHE A 117 14.81 -6.37 -17.88
CA PHE A 117 15.84 -7.23 -17.32
C PHE A 117 16.99 -6.37 -16.77
N PHE A 118 17.41 -6.66 -15.56
CA PHE A 118 18.53 -6.01 -14.88
C PHE A 118 19.63 -7.03 -14.65
N TYR A 119 20.81 -6.80 -15.23
CA TYR A 119 21.98 -7.65 -14.99
C TYR A 119 22.91 -7.02 -13.95
N GLY A 120 23.54 -7.86 -13.12
CA GLY A 120 24.66 -7.47 -12.28
C GLY A 120 25.53 -8.70 -11.97
N PRO A 121 26.88 -8.56 -11.89
CA PRO A 121 27.72 -9.66 -11.44
C PRO A 121 27.37 -10.11 -10.00
N ASP A 122 26.72 -9.24 -9.22
CA ASP A 122 26.08 -9.56 -7.95
C ASP A 122 24.69 -8.91 -7.80
N LEU A 123 23.94 -9.29 -6.75
CA LEU A 123 22.59 -8.78 -6.48
C LEU A 123 22.55 -7.29 -6.11
N LEU A 124 23.65 -6.72 -5.59
CA LEU A 124 23.70 -5.31 -5.23
C LEU A 124 23.79 -4.44 -6.49
N ASP A 125 24.47 -4.90 -7.54
CA ASP A 125 24.49 -4.23 -8.85
C ASP A 125 23.11 -4.27 -9.53
N VAL A 126 22.39 -5.39 -9.41
CA VAL A 126 21.01 -5.51 -9.89
C VAL A 126 20.11 -4.48 -9.18
N LEU A 127 20.16 -4.42 -7.84
CA LEU A 127 19.39 -3.44 -7.06
C LEU A 127 19.82 -1.99 -7.34
N ARG A 128 21.12 -1.75 -7.58
CA ARG A 128 21.63 -0.44 -7.98
C ARG A 128 21.06 0.00 -9.32
N SER A 129 20.90 -0.91 -10.29
CA SER A 129 20.32 -0.59 -11.59
C SER A 129 18.80 -0.42 -11.51
N TYR A 130 18.12 -1.32 -10.80
CA TYR A 130 16.69 -1.26 -10.56
C TYR A 130 16.28 0.08 -9.93
N THR A 131 16.89 0.44 -8.80
CA THR A 131 16.56 1.69 -8.09
C THR A 131 17.08 2.95 -8.80
N ALA A 132 17.99 2.83 -9.78
CA ALA A 132 18.31 3.96 -10.67
C ALA A 132 17.11 4.31 -11.57
N MET A 133 16.36 3.28 -12.01
CA MET A 133 15.24 3.41 -12.91
C MET A 133 13.93 3.72 -12.18
N THR A 134 13.69 3.06 -11.05
CA THR A 134 12.39 3.12 -10.34
C THR A 134 12.35 4.13 -9.19
N GLY A 135 13.49 4.72 -8.83
CA GLY A 135 13.61 5.68 -7.74
C GLY A 135 14.58 5.21 -6.66
N ARG A 136 15.47 6.12 -6.27
CA ARG A 136 16.41 5.87 -5.17
C ARG A 136 15.70 6.10 -3.84
N PRO A 137 15.89 5.22 -2.85
CA PRO A 137 15.48 5.52 -1.48
C PRO A 137 16.10 6.85 -1.01
N ALA A 138 15.27 7.75 -0.49
CA ALA A 138 15.74 8.98 0.12
C ALA A 138 16.53 8.67 1.39
N LEU A 139 17.49 9.52 1.75
CA LEU A 139 18.17 9.45 3.04
C LEU A 139 17.25 10.05 4.13
N PRO A 140 16.74 9.24 5.08
CA PRO A 140 15.90 9.77 6.16
C PRO A 140 16.74 10.63 7.13
N PRO A 141 16.11 11.56 7.86
CA PRO A 141 16.82 12.35 8.85
C PRO A 141 17.32 11.46 10.00
N ALA A 142 18.49 11.79 10.56
CA ALA A 142 19.18 10.95 11.56
C ALA A 142 18.30 10.58 12.78
N TRP A 143 17.44 11.49 13.24
CA TRP A 143 16.54 11.24 14.37
C TRP A 143 15.55 10.11 14.14
N SER A 144 15.24 9.79 12.87
CA SER A 144 14.29 8.71 12.53
C SER A 144 14.83 7.31 12.85
N PHE A 145 16.16 7.16 12.99
CA PHE A 145 16.81 5.91 13.39
C PHE A 145 16.81 5.67 14.91
N GLY A 146 16.33 6.65 15.70
CA GLY A 146 16.16 6.49 17.15
C GLY A 146 14.96 5.64 17.51
N LEU A 147 14.69 5.47 18.81
CA LEU A 147 13.54 4.70 19.28
C LEU A 147 12.23 5.48 19.07
N TRP A 148 11.22 4.77 18.57
CA TRP A 148 9.84 5.23 18.44
C TRP A 148 8.96 4.57 19.49
N LEU A 149 8.12 5.35 20.16
CA LEU A 149 7.11 4.85 21.08
C LEU A 149 5.75 5.38 20.65
N SER A 150 4.73 4.53 20.62
CA SER A 150 3.37 4.95 20.29
C SER A 150 2.44 4.94 21.50
N THR A 151 1.30 5.60 21.34
CA THR A 151 0.15 5.48 22.25
C THR A 151 -0.41 4.07 22.32
N SER A 152 -0.03 3.16 21.40
CA SER A 152 -0.79 1.96 20.99
C SER A 152 -2.12 2.31 20.30
N PHE A 153 -2.85 1.30 19.82
CA PHE A 153 -4.04 1.50 18.99
C PHE A 153 -5.31 1.81 19.81
N THR A 154 -5.85 0.83 20.54
CA THR A 154 -7.15 0.91 21.25
C THR A 154 -7.02 1.15 22.77
N THR A 155 -5.84 1.53 23.23
CA THR A 155 -5.63 2.01 24.60
C THR A 155 -6.34 3.35 24.79
N ASN A 156 -6.66 3.69 26.04
CA ASN A 156 -7.04 5.06 26.36
C ASN A 156 -5.76 5.89 26.47
N TYR A 157 -5.69 7.02 25.77
CA TYR A 157 -4.57 7.96 25.90
C TYR A 157 -5.03 9.40 25.82
N ASP A 158 -4.55 10.18 26.77
CA ASP A 158 -4.66 11.63 26.88
C ASP A 158 -3.26 12.21 27.13
N GLU A 159 -3.18 13.52 27.39
CA GLU A 159 -1.89 14.15 27.71
C GLU A 159 -1.22 13.53 28.96
N ALA A 160 -2.00 13.20 29.99
CA ALA A 160 -1.45 12.62 31.22
C ALA A 160 -0.82 11.24 30.95
N THR A 161 -1.52 10.40 30.18
CA THR A 161 -1.05 9.06 29.79
C THR A 161 0.21 9.15 28.95
N THR A 162 0.19 9.97 27.90
CA THR A 162 1.34 10.16 27.01
C THR A 162 2.54 10.75 27.74
N SER A 163 2.33 11.76 28.58
CA SER A 163 3.37 12.33 29.45
C SER A 163 3.94 11.29 30.42
N SER A 164 3.12 10.40 30.97
CA SER A 164 3.57 9.35 31.89
C SER A 164 4.50 8.34 31.22
N PHE A 165 4.23 7.95 29.96
CA PHE A 165 5.11 7.07 29.20
C PHE A 165 6.44 7.76 28.90
N ILE A 166 6.40 9.00 28.41
CA ILE A 166 7.61 9.74 28.06
C ILE A 166 8.44 10.03 29.32
N GLN A 167 7.81 10.39 30.44
CA GLN A 167 8.51 10.57 31.72
C GLN A 167 9.08 9.23 32.22
N GLY A 168 8.31 8.15 32.15
CA GLY A 168 8.77 6.82 32.56
C GLY A 168 9.98 6.31 31.78
N MET A 169 10.10 6.65 30.50
CA MET A 169 11.29 6.38 29.68
C MET A 169 12.49 7.19 30.19
N ALA A 170 12.31 8.49 30.46
CA ALA A 170 13.36 9.35 30.98
C ALA A 170 13.83 8.92 32.39
N ASP A 171 12.90 8.58 33.30
CA ASP A 171 13.20 8.11 34.66
C ASP A 171 14.01 6.81 34.70
N ARG A 172 14.00 6.06 33.60
CA ARG A 172 14.70 4.77 33.44
C ARG A 172 15.93 4.87 32.53
N ASP A 173 16.35 6.10 32.19
CA ASP A 173 17.46 6.37 31.28
C ASP A 173 17.31 5.66 29.91
N ILE A 174 16.09 5.51 29.40
CA ILE A 174 15.82 4.92 28.10
C ILE A 174 15.69 6.04 27.05
N PRO A 175 16.62 6.14 26.08
CA PRO A 175 16.53 7.16 25.04
C PRO A 175 15.28 7.00 24.18
N LEU A 176 14.57 8.10 23.96
CA LEU A 176 13.40 8.18 23.10
C LEU A 176 13.58 9.31 22.11
N SER A 177 13.31 9.06 20.82
CA SER A 177 13.49 10.06 19.76
C SER A 177 12.19 10.50 19.14
N VAL A 178 11.22 9.59 18.98
CA VAL A 178 9.94 9.88 18.34
C VAL A 178 8.79 9.37 19.20
N PHE A 179 7.78 10.21 19.38
CA PHE A 179 6.51 9.81 19.98
C PHE A 179 5.40 9.83 18.92
N HIS A 180 4.67 8.73 18.80
CA HIS A 180 3.62 8.53 17.81
C HIS A 180 2.23 8.50 18.44
N PHE A 181 1.33 9.34 17.93
CA PHE A 181 -0.09 9.28 18.25
C PHE A 181 -0.84 8.44 17.20
N ASP A 182 -1.46 7.36 17.65
CA ASP A 182 -2.27 6.48 16.81
C ASP A 182 -3.70 7.03 16.65
N CYS A 183 -4.55 6.32 15.91
CA CYS A 183 -5.88 6.72 15.41
C CYS A 183 -6.73 7.65 16.30
N PHE A 184 -6.83 7.42 17.61
CA PHE A 184 -7.67 8.17 18.56
C PHE A 184 -7.11 9.54 18.96
N TRP A 185 -6.05 10.04 18.31
CA TRP A 185 -5.79 11.48 18.33
C TRP A 185 -6.92 12.26 17.66
N MET A 186 -7.62 11.63 16.71
CA MET A 186 -8.91 12.06 16.19
C MET A 186 -10.06 11.32 16.89
N ARG A 187 -11.23 11.96 16.92
CA ARG A 187 -12.43 11.39 17.52
C ARG A 187 -12.87 10.07 16.86
N GLU A 188 -13.41 9.15 17.65
CA GLU A 188 -13.96 7.89 17.16
C GLU A 188 -14.98 8.08 16.03
N PHE A 189 -14.94 7.20 15.02
CA PHE A 189 -15.81 7.23 13.83
C PHE A 189 -15.69 8.50 12.96
N ARG A 190 -14.60 9.27 13.11
CA ARG A 190 -14.30 10.46 12.31
C ARG A 190 -12.98 10.40 11.55
N TRP A 191 -12.35 9.22 11.48
CA TRP A 191 -11.03 9.10 10.86
C TRP A 191 -11.12 9.11 9.31
N CYS A 192 -10.23 9.76 8.57
CA CYS A 192 -9.20 10.73 8.95
C CYS A 192 -9.70 12.16 8.64
N ASP A 193 -10.26 12.89 9.62
CA ASP A 193 -10.73 14.28 9.45
C ASP A 193 -9.71 15.37 9.82
N PHE A 194 -8.55 14.95 10.29
CA PHE A 194 -7.42 15.78 10.71
C PHE A 194 -7.69 16.71 11.90
N GLN A 195 -8.78 16.48 12.65
CA GLN A 195 -9.12 17.28 13.82
C GLN A 195 -8.71 16.54 15.10
N TRP A 196 -7.90 17.20 15.93
CA TRP A 196 -7.59 16.69 17.27
C TRP A 196 -8.87 16.61 18.11
N ASP A 197 -9.05 15.51 18.84
CA ASP A 197 -10.17 15.39 19.75
C ASP A 197 -9.97 16.31 20.98
N GLU A 198 -10.53 17.51 20.93
CA GLU A 198 -10.42 18.52 22.00
C GLU A 198 -10.93 18.03 23.37
N ARG A 199 -11.75 16.97 23.42
CA ARG A 199 -12.18 16.36 24.69
C ARG A 199 -11.02 15.68 25.41
N VAL A 200 -10.04 15.20 24.65
CA VAL A 200 -8.88 14.42 25.09
C VAL A 200 -7.61 15.28 25.07
N PHE A 201 -7.48 16.14 24.05
CA PHE A 201 -6.33 17.00 23.79
C PHE A 201 -6.74 18.48 23.64
N PRO A 202 -7.21 19.14 24.72
CA PRO A 202 -7.77 20.49 24.66
C PRO A 202 -6.74 21.58 24.30
N ASP A 203 -5.47 21.37 24.59
CA ASP A 203 -4.37 22.30 24.26
C ASP A 203 -3.26 21.57 23.51
N THR A 204 -3.61 21.07 22.32
CA THR A 204 -2.74 20.26 21.48
C THR A 204 -1.42 20.97 21.18
N GLN A 205 -1.45 22.25 20.79
CA GLN A 205 -0.24 22.97 20.41
C GLN A 205 0.74 23.08 21.59
N ALA A 206 0.26 23.41 22.79
CA ALA A 206 1.13 23.48 23.95
C ALA A 206 1.64 22.10 24.39
N MET A 207 0.81 21.04 24.29
CA MET A 207 1.23 19.66 24.55
C MET A 207 2.37 19.24 23.63
N LEU A 208 2.21 19.45 22.32
CA LEU A 208 3.24 19.11 21.35
C LEU A 208 4.52 19.92 21.61
N GLN A 209 4.41 21.20 21.94
CA GLN A 209 5.57 22.02 22.31
C GLN A 209 6.29 21.46 23.54
N ARG A 210 5.58 21.06 24.60
CA ARG A 210 6.19 20.41 25.78
C ARG A 210 6.97 19.15 25.42
N TYR A 211 6.51 18.36 24.45
CA TYR A 211 7.21 17.16 24.00
C TYR A 211 8.42 17.48 23.15
N LYS A 212 8.32 18.50 22.28
CA LYS A 212 9.44 18.99 21.47
C LYS A 212 10.53 19.64 22.32
N ASP A 213 10.18 20.34 23.41
CA ASP A 213 11.14 20.91 24.37
C ASP A 213 11.98 19.83 25.07
N ARG A 214 11.48 18.58 25.10
CA ARG A 214 12.23 17.40 25.56
C ARG A 214 13.06 16.73 24.46
N GLY A 215 13.15 17.34 23.28
CA GLY A 215 13.91 16.86 22.13
C GLY A 215 13.20 15.82 21.27
N LEU A 216 11.91 15.57 21.51
CA LEU A 216 11.15 14.57 20.75
C LEU A 216 10.69 15.11 19.40
N LYS A 217 10.57 14.16 18.46
CA LYS A 217 9.85 14.33 17.20
C LYS A 217 8.47 13.72 17.32
N ILE A 218 7.49 14.37 16.68
CA ILE A 218 6.09 13.98 16.77
C ILE A 218 5.65 13.32 15.46
N CYS A 219 5.10 12.13 15.57
CA CYS A 219 4.45 11.42 14.48
C CYS A 219 2.95 11.31 14.77
N VAL A 220 2.09 11.47 13.77
CA VAL A 220 0.66 11.19 13.89
C VAL A 220 0.19 10.22 12.81
N TRP A 221 -0.80 9.41 13.16
CA TRP A 221 -1.47 8.50 12.24
C TRP A 221 -2.33 9.26 11.24
N ILE A 222 -2.25 8.91 9.95
CA ILE A 222 -3.15 9.38 8.90
C ILE A 222 -3.46 8.22 7.96
N ASN A 223 -4.55 8.32 7.20
CA ASN A 223 -4.83 7.41 6.10
C ASN A 223 -5.59 8.15 4.96
N PRO A 224 -5.76 7.54 3.78
CA PRO A 224 -6.39 8.19 2.64
C PRO A 224 -7.93 8.08 2.63
N TYR A 225 -8.53 7.65 3.74
CA TYR A 225 -9.98 7.46 3.88
C TYR A 225 -10.58 8.55 4.76
N VAL A 226 -11.81 8.96 4.45
CA VAL A 226 -12.53 10.00 5.20
C VAL A 226 -13.89 9.47 5.64
N ALA A 227 -14.13 9.40 6.96
CA ALA A 227 -15.39 8.96 7.53
C ALA A 227 -16.56 9.89 7.17
N GLN A 228 -17.75 9.33 6.93
CA GLN A 228 -18.92 10.06 6.46
C GLN A 228 -19.37 11.19 7.40
N ASN A 229 -19.29 10.95 8.71
CA ASN A 229 -19.81 11.85 9.74
C ASN A 229 -18.83 12.98 10.10
N THR A 230 -18.27 13.63 9.08
CA THR A 230 -17.25 14.67 9.22
C THR A 230 -17.53 15.84 8.28
N ALA A 231 -17.17 17.05 8.69
CA ALA A 231 -17.26 18.22 7.81
C ALA A 231 -16.36 18.06 6.58
N LEU A 232 -15.22 17.40 6.76
CA LEU A 232 -14.25 17.09 5.69
C LEU A 232 -14.87 16.20 4.60
N PHE A 233 -15.65 15.18 4.99
CA PHE A 233 -16.36 14.35 4.02
C PHE A 233 -17.38 15.14 3.21
N GLU A 234 -18.19 15.98 3.88
CA GLU A 234 -19.21 16.76 3.19
C GLU A 234 -18.58 17.79 2.23
N GLU A 235 -17.47 18.42 2.63
CA GLU A 235 -16.68 19.27 1.75
C GLU A 235 -16.12 18.48 0.55
N GLY A 236 -15.47 17.35 0.81
CA GLY A 236 -14.90 16.50 -0.25
C GLY A 236 -15.96 15.97 -1.21
N ARG A 237 -17.15 15.61 -0.72
CA ARG A 237 -18.29 15.21 -1.55
C ARG A 237 -18.80 16.37 -2.40
N ARG A 238 -18.92 17.57 -1.82
CA ARG A 238 -19.43 18.77 -2.51
C ARG A 238 -18.48 19.28 -3.59
N GLU A 239 -17.16 19.20 -3.35
CA GLU A 239 -16.11 19.64 -4.29
C GLU A 239 -15.66 18.53 -5.25
N GLY A 240 -16.17 17.30 -5.08
CA GLY A 240 -15.82 16.13 -5.87
C GLY A 240 -14.37 15.68 -5.68
N TYR A 241 -13.87 15.68 -4.45
CA TYR A 241 -12.53 15.24 -4.06
C TYR A 241 -12.47 13.78 -3.61
N LEU A 242 -13.63 13.11 -3.50
CA LEU A 242 -13.73 11.70 -3.13
C LEU A 242 -14.03 10.85 -4.37
N LEU A 243 -13.54 9.60 -4.40
CA LEU A 243 -13.78 8.68 -5.52
C LEU A 243 -15.28 8.47 -5.76
N GLU A 244 -15.68 8.55 -7.02
CA GLU A 244 -17.07 8.32 -7.44
C GLU A 244 -17.28 6.88 -7.87
N ARG A 245 -18.51 6.38 -7.66
CA ARG A 245 -18.93 5.08 -8.17
C ARG A 245 -18.99 5.11 -9.69
N ALA A 246 -18.62 3.99 -10.34
CA ALA A 246 -18.70 3.86 -11.79
C ALA A 246 -20.13 4.01 -12.35
N ASP A 247 -21.16 3.74 -11.53
CA ASP A 247 -22.58 3.89 -11.89
C ASP A 247 -23.10 5.34 -11.82
N GLY A 248 -22.25 6.30 -11.42
CA GLY A 248 -22.62 7.71 -11.30
C GLY A 248 -23.56 8.02 -10.14
N LYS A 249 -23.79 7.07 -9.22
CA LYS A 249 -24.70 7.27 -8.07
C LYS A 249 -24.04 7.94 -6.86
N GLY A 250 -23.00 8.75 -7.11
CA GLY A 250 -22.28 9.54 -6.10
C GLY A 250 -20.99 8.90 -5.60
N VAL A 251 -20.52 9.36 -4.45
CA VAL A 251 -19.26 8.93 -3.82
C VAL A 251 -19.30 7.44 -3.49
N TRP A 252 -18.20 6.73 -3.75
CA TRP A 252 -18.02 5.35 -3.32
C TRP A 252 -17.83 5.31 -1.80
N GLN A 253 -18.55 4.41 -1.12
CA GLN A 253 -18.52 4.30 0.33
C GLN A 253 -18.52 2.84 0.78
N THR A 254 -17.93 2.58 1.95
CA THR A 254 -17.95 1.28 2.65
C THR A 254 -17.93 1.47 4.17
N ASP A 255 -18.21 0.40 4.91
CA ASP A 255 -18.20 0.37 6.39
C ASP A 255 -17.02 -0.44 6.97
N ASN A 256 -16.06 -0.86 6.15
CA ASN A 256 -14.99 -1.80 6.55
C ASN A 256 -14.06 -1.28 7.65
N TRP A 257 -13.86 0.03 7.78
CA TRP A 257 -12.97 0.64 8.77
C TRP A 257 -13.62 1.82 9.50
N GLN A 258 -14.28 2.72 8.78
CA GLN A 258 -15.15 3.74 9.35
C GLN A 258 -16.52 3.67 8.67
N ALA A 259 -17.57 4.01 9.40
CA ALA A 259 -18.93 4.02 8.87
C ALA A 259 -19.03 5.02 7.68
N GLY A 260 -19.47 4.51 6.54
CA GLY A 260 -19.65 5.25 5.30
C GLY A 260 -18.38 5.93 4.79
N MET A 261 -17.18 5.41 5.05
CA MET A 261 -15.96 6.09 4.61
C MET A 261 -15.87 6.19 3.08
N GLY A 262 -15.38 7.33 2.61
CA GLY A 262 -14.97 7.54 1.23
C GLY A 262 -13.45 7.49 1.09
N VAL A 263 -12.97 7.43 -0.14
CA VAL A 263 -11.53 7.46 -0.48
C VAL A 263 -11.24 8.76 -1.19
N VAL A 264 -10.15 9.44 -0.84
CA VAL A 264 -9.73 10.66 -1.55
C VAL A 264 -9.24 10.31 -2.95
N ASP A 265 -9.74 11.02 -3.96
CA ASP A 265 -9.30 10.84 -5.34
C ASP A 265 -8.01 11.62 -5.63
N PHE A 266 -6.86 10.98 -5.40
CA PHE A 266 -5.55 11.58 -5.65
C PHE A 266 -5.19 11.73 -7.14
N THR A 267 -6.06 11.31 -8.07
CA THR A 267 -5.90 11.66 -9.50
C THR A 267 -6.41 13.06 -9.80
N LYS A 268 -7.13 13.68 -8.86
CA LYS A 268 -7.57 15.08 -8.95
C LYS A 268 -6.57 16.01 -8.28
N PRO A 269 -5.87 16.90 -9.02
CA PRO A 269 -4.88 17.81 -8.43
C PRO A 269 -5.42 18.69 -7.30
N ALA A 270 -6.69 19.13 -7.40
CA ALA A 270 -7.35 19.91 -6.36
C ALA A 270 -7.59 19.10 -5.07
N ALA A 271 -7.90 17.80 -5.17
CA ALA A 271 -8.05 16.92 -4.01
C ALA A 271 -6.69 16.67 -3.33
N CYS A 272 -5.62 16.52 -4.12
CA CYS A 272 -4.26 16.46 -3.58
C CYS A 272 -3.89 17.72 -2.80
N ALA A 273 -4.14 18.90 -3.37
CA ALA A 273 -3.87 20.17 -2.70
C ALA A 273 -4.69 20.33 -1.41
N TRP A 274 -5.96 19.91 -1.44
CA TRP A 274 -6.86 19.92 -0.29
C TRP A 274 -6.36 19.01 0.85
N TYR A 275 -5.96 17.77 0.54
CA TYR A 275 -5.39 16.85 1.53
C TYR A 275 -4.05 17.38 2.07
N GLN A 276 -3.18 17.91 1.19
CA GLN A 276 -1.92 18.53 1.58
C GLN A 276 -2.11 19.73 2.52
N GLN A 277 -3.21 20.49 2.37
CA GLN A 277 -3.52 21.59 3.27
C GLN A 277 -3.83 21.09 4.70
N GLN A 278 -4.51 19.95 4.83
CA GLN A 278 -4.74 19.31 6.13
C GLN A 278 -3.41 18.89 6.77
N LEU A 279 -2.54 18.24 5.98
CA LEU A 279 -1.19 17.85 6.45
C LEU A 279 -0.35 19.06 6.86
N LYS A 280 -0.41 20.14 6.08
CA LYS A 280 0.28 21.40 6.40
C LYS A 280 -0.19 21.96 7.75
N GLY A 281 -1.50 21.93 8.02
CA GLY A 281 -2.04 22.35 9.32
C GLY A 281 -1.43 21.56 10.49
N LEU A 282 -1.26 20.25 10.35
CA LEU A 282 -0.61 19.42 11.36
C LEU A 282 0.88 19.73 11.52
N LEU A 283 1.60 19.96 10.42
CA LEU A 283 3.00 20.38 10.46
C LEU A 283 3.16 21.74 11.15
N ASP A 284 2.28 22.70 10.85
CA ASP A 284 2.27 24.03 11.45
C ASP A 284 1.97 23.98 12.98
N LEU A 285 1.21 22.96 13.44
CA LEU A 285 1.00 22.68 14.87
C LEU A 285 2.21 22.07 15.58
N GLY A 286 3.20 21.56 14.83
CA GLY A 286 4.42 20.98 15.38
C GLY A 286 4.58 19.48 15.15
N VAL A 287 3.74 18.82 14.35
CA VAL A 287 3.99 17.46 13.87
C VAL A 287 5.25 17.45 12.98
N ASP A 288 6.11 16.43 13.11
CA ASP A 288 7.34 16.32 12.33
C ASP A 288 7.24 15.27 11.20
N CYS A 289 6.39 14.25 11.35
CA CYS A 289 6.17 13.23 10.32
C CYS A 289 4.80 12.53 10.46
N PHE A 290 4.47 11.69 9.49
CA PHE A 290 3.20 10.96 9.43
C PHE A 290 3.44 9.46 9.31
N LYS A 291 2.58 8.67 9.96
CA LYS A 291 2.37 7.26 9.60
C LYS A 291 1.27 7.23 8.55
N THR A 292 1.66 7.06 7.27
CA THR A 292 0.73 6.89 6.15
C THR A 292 0.20 5.47 6.13
N ASP A 293 -0.87 5.24 6.88
CA ASP A 293 -1.47 3.92 7.06
C ASP A 293 -2.53 3.63 5.99
N PHE A 294 -2.87 2.35 5.81
CA PHE A 294 -3.74 1.86 4.75
C PHE A 294 -3.30 2.29 3.33
N GLY A 295 -4.21 2.16 2.37
CA GLY A 295 -3.99 2.46 0.95
C GLY A 295 -4.02 1.23 0.05
N GLU A 296 -4.34 0.06 0.59
CA GLU A 296 -4.33 -1.21 -0.15
C GLU A 296 -5.71 -1.55 -0.74
N ARG A 297 -6.78 -1.35 0.03
CA ARG A 297 -8.16 -1.71 -0.35
C ARG A 297 -8.82 -0.65 -1.22
N ILE A 298 -8.21 -0.36 -2.36
CA ILE A 298 -8.71 0.61 -3.32
C ILE A 298 -9.77 -0.07 -4.22
N PRO A 299 -10.97 0.50 -4.33
CA PRO A 299 -12.05 -0.12 -5.11
C PRO A 299 -11.80 -0.02 -6.62
N VAL A 300 -12.21 -1.05 -7.36
CA VAL A 300 -12.08 -1.12 -8.83
C VAL A 300 -13.38 -0.75 -9.57
N ASN A 301 -14.52 -0.65 -8.89
CA ASN A 301 -15.81 -0.27 -9.47
C ASN A 301 -16.09 1.23 -9.31
N VAL A 302 -15.09 2.04 -9.61
CA VAL A 302 -15.07 3.50 -9.43
C VAL A 302 -14.68 4.21 -10.72
N ARG A 303 -14.77 5.54 -10.69
CA ARG A 303 -14.26 6.41 -11.72
C ARG A 303 -13.27 7.39 -11.09
N TYR A 304 -12.02 7.34 -11.56
CA TYR A 304 -11.00 8.32 -11.25
C TYR A 304 -11.22 9.61 -12.05
N HIS A 305 -10.88 10.75 -11.46
CA HIS A 305 -10.97 12.06 -12.08
C HIS A 305 -10.20 12.16 -13.41
N ASP A 306 -9.00 11.60 -13.48
CA ASP A 306 -8.17 11.64 -14.70
C ASP A 306 -8.53 10.56 -15.75
N GLY A 307 -9.50 9.68 -15.43
CA GLY A 307 -9.92 8.59 -16.31
C GLY A 307 -9.00 7.36 -16.29
N SER A 308 -8.08 7.26 -15.33
CA SER A 308 -7.25 6.07 -15.13
C SER A 308 -8.07 4.79 -14.97
N ASP A 309 -7.52 3.68 -15.47
CA ASP A 309 -8.11 2.34 -15.36
C ASP A 309 -8.14 1.90 -13.89
N PRO A 310 -9.33 1.67 -13.29
CA PRO A 310 -9.41 1.33 -11.89
C PRO A 310 -8.75 0.03 -11.45
N VAL A 311 -8.53 -0.91 -12.37
CA VAL A 311 -7.82 -2.16 -12.06
C VAL A 311 -6.30 -1.95 -12.04
N ALA A 312 -5.83 -0.86 -12.64
CA ALA A 312 -4.42 -0.55 -12.84
C ALA A 312 -3.90 0.52 -11.85
N MET A 313 -4.73 0.93 -10.89
CA MET A 313 -4.49 2.01 -9.92
C MET A 313 -4.26 1.50 -8.50
#